data_AF-A0A925XSH3-F1
#
_entry.id   AF-A0A925XSH3-F1
#
_cell.length_a   1.000
_cell.length_b   1.000
_cell.length_c   1.000
_cell.angle_alpha   90.00
_cell.angle_beta   90.00
_cell.angle_gamma   90.00
#
_symmetry.space_group_name_H-M   'P 1'
#
loop_
_entity.id
_entity.type
_entity.pdbx_description
1 polymer ?
#
loop_
_entity_poly.entity_id
_entity_poly.type
_entity_poly.pdbx_seq_one_letter_code
_entity_poly.pdbx_strand_id
1 'polypeptide(L)'
;MHTPGATDDAPTTGEGLAAYIRRLRGLRKLTQAALAERAGVHLQTVRKIERGVTATLRPKARGGLARSLGVGIEYIEAAERGVEAVSLTGVKLCPNCWVPGTEPQPMWLDLRSHFCFACGTELLNRCIGCGEAIASWRFRFCPLCGKPYKGQSQATTRA
;
A
#
# COMPACT_ATOMS: atom_id res chain seq x y z
N MET A 1 -18.23 -12.79 14.10
CA MET A 1 -17.83 -11.95 12.94
C MET A 1 -16.53 -12.53 12.41
N HIS A 2 -16.56 -13.20 11.26
CA HIS A 2 -15.37 -13.83 10.68
C HIS A 2 -14.49 -12.73 10.09
N THR A 3 -13.30 -12.51 10.65
CA THR A 3 -12.26 -11.69 10.04
C THR A 3 -11.54 -12.58 9.02
N PRO A 4 -11.59 -12.29 7.70
CA PRO A 4 -10.77 -13.03 6.75
C PRO A 4 -9.30 -12.82 7.10
N GLY A 5 -8.56 -13.93 7.18
CA GLY A 5 -7.13 -13.92 7.47
C GLY A 5 -6.35 -13.24 6.36
N ALA A 6 -5.17 -12.70 6.70
CA ALA A 6 -4.30 -11.90 5.82
C ALA A 6 -3.93 -12.56 4.47
N THR A 7 -4.16 -13.87 4.30
CA THR A 7 -3.93 -14.62 3.06
C THR A 7 -4.99 -14.38 1.99
N ASP A 8 -6.25 -14.11 2.37
CA ASP A 8 -7.35 -13.97 1.40
C ASP A 8 -7.33 -12.60 0.70
N ASP A 9 -6.75 -11.60 1.33
CA ASP A 9 -6.71 -10.23 0.83
C ASP A 9 -5.51 -9.97 -0.11
N ALA A 10 -4.50 -10.83 -0.12
CA ALA A 10 -3.33 -10.68 -0.99
C ALA A 10 -3.67 -11.05 -2.45
N PRO A 11 -3.09 -10.36 -3.46
CA PRO A 11 -3.16 -10.81 -4.85
C PRO A 11 -2.46 -12.16 -5.01
N THR A 12 -3.13 -13.04 -5.75
CA THR A 12 -2.59 -14.36 -6.10
C THR A 12 -1.48 -14.20 -7.14
N THR A 13 -0.53 -15.15 -7.21
CA THR A 13 0.54 -15.12 -8.20
C THR A 13 -0.04 -15.04 -9.63
N GLY A 14 0.34 -14.00 -10.38
CA GLY A 14 -0.17 -13.74 -11.74
C GLY A 14 -1.59 -13.15 -11.81
N GLU A 15 -2.23 -12.84 -10.68
CA GLU A 15 -3.54 -12.19 -10.65
C GLU A 15 -3.41 -10.70 -11.03
N GLY A 16 -3.86 -10.36 -12.24
CA GLY A 16 -3.91 -8.96 -12.68
C GLY A 16 -4.97 -8.13 -11.94
N LEU A 17 -4.78 -6.80 -11.93
CA LEU A 17 -5.65 -5.83 -11.26
C LEU A 17 -7.15 -6.08 -11.44
N ALA A 18 -7.59 -6.38 -12.66
CA ALA A 18 -9.02 -6.58 -12.97
C ALA A 18 -9.62 -7.77 -12.21
N ALA A 19 -8.89 -8.89 -12.17
CA ALA A 19 -9.30 -10.11 -11.46
C ALA A 19 -9.27 -9.87 -9.94
N TYR A 20 -8.20 -9.26 -9.45
CA TYR A 20 -8.01 -8.94 -8.04
C TYR A 20 -9.15 -8.06 -7.48
N ILE A 21 -9.46 -6.95 -8.14
CA ILE A 21 -10.54 -6.05 -7.73
C ILE A 21 -11.90 -6.75 -7.77
N ARG A 22 -12.16 -7.55 -8.82
CA ARG A 22 -13.43 -8.29 -8.95
C ARG A 22 -13.60 -9.33 -7.85
N ARG A 23 -12.53 -10.06 -7.51
CA ARG A 23 -12.52 -11.07 -6.45
C ARG A 23 -12.79 -10.43 -5.08
N LEU A 24 -12.02 -9.41 -4.71
CA LEU A 24 -12.24 -8.71 -3.44
C LEU A 24 -13.62 -8.08 -3.36
N ARG A 25 -14.11 -7.48 -4.46
CA ARG A 25 -15.47 -6.94 -4.52
C ARG A 25 -16.52 -8.03 -4.22
N GLY A 26 -16.35 -9.22 -4.80
CA GLY A 26 -17.20 -10.38 -4.55
C GLY A 26 -17.16 -10.86 -3.09
N LEU A 27 -15.95 -10.98 -2.51
CA LEU A 27 -15.76 -11.36 -1.11
C LEU A 27 -16.41 -10.37 -0.14
N ARG A 28 -16.37 -9.08 -0.47
CA ARG A 28 -17.02 -8.02 0.32
C ARG A 28 -18.48 -7.79 -0.04
N LYS A 29 -19.07 -8.62 -0.92
CA LYS A 29 -20.47 -8.56 -1.37
C LYS A 29 -20.88 -7.18 -1.90
N LEU A 30 -19.98 -6.52 -2.61
CA LEU A 30 -20.19 -5.18 -3.17
C LEU A 30 -20.66 -5.25 -4.64
N THR A 31 -21.57 -4.37 -5.01
CA THR A 31 -21.84 -4.08 -6.43
C THR A 31 -20.76 -3.13 -6.97
N GLN A 32 -20.61 -3.04 -8.29
CA GLN A 32 -19.69 -2.08 -8.90
C GLN A 32 -20.05 -0.63 -8.53
N ALA A 33 -21.34 -0.32 -8.41
CA ALA A 33 -21.84 0.98 -7.97
C ALA A 33 -21.46 1.27 -6.51
N ALA A 34 -21.69 0.32 -5.60
CA ALA A 34 -21.32 0.48 -4.20
C ALA A 34 -19.80 0.62 -4.00
N LEU A 35 -18.99 -0.09 -4.79
CA LEU A 35 -17.54 0.06 -4.76
C LEU A 35 -17.11 1.46 -5.26
N ALA A 36 -17.69 1.93 -6.37
CA ALA A 36 -17.40 3.24 -6.93
C ALA A 36 -17.71 4.37 -5.94
N GLU A 37 -18.89 4.32 -5.32
CA GLU A 37 -19.34 5.27 -4.32
C GLU A 37 -18.38 5.30 -3.11
N ARG A 38 -18.09 4.12 -2.53
CA ARG A 38 -17.16 4.01 -1.38
C ARG A 38 -15.76 4.51 -1.71
N ALA A 39 -15.28 4.25 -2.92
CA ALA A 39 -13.94 4.62 -3.35
C ALA A 39 -13.85 6.09 -3.81
N GLY A 40 -14.97 6.81 -3.89
CA GLY A 40 -15.00 8.18 -4.41
C GLY A 40 -14.55 8.27 -5.87
N VAL A 41 -14.86 7.26 -6.68
CA VAL A 41 -14.55 7.20 -8.11
C VAL A 41 -15.81 7.02 -8.94
N HIS A 42 -15.77 7.43 -10.20
CA HIS A 42 -16.91 7.23 -11.10
C HIS A 42 -17.14 5.73 -11.39
N LEU A 43 -18.40 5.29 -11.50
CA LEU A 43 -18.77 3.90 -11.82
C LEU A 43 -18.08 3.39 -13.09
N GLN A 44 -17.94 4.25 -14.09
CA GLN A 44 -17.27 3.87 -15.34
C GLN A 44 -15.78 3.54 -15.14
N THR A 45 -15.12 4.15 -14.15
CA THR A 45 -13.75 3.82 -13.77
C THR A 45 -13.68 2.38 -13.28
N VAL A 46 -14.55 1.99 -12.34
CA VAL A 46 -14.63 0.60 -11.84
C VAL A 46 -14.92 -0.38 -12.98
N ARG A 47 -15.85 -0.06 -13.89
CA ARG A 47 -16.14 -0.89 -15.07
C ARG A 47 -14.95 -1.03 -16.03
N LYS A 48 -14.12 0.00 -16.19
CA LYS A 48 -12.92 -0.08 -17.04
C LYS A 48 -11.83 -0.93 -16.38
N ILE A 49 -11.65 -0.79 -15.06
CA ILE A 49 -10.71 -1.60 -14.27
C ILE A 49 -11.12 -3.07 -14.33
N GLU A 50 -12.36 -3.42 -13.97
CA GLU A 50 -12.81 -4.80 -13.94
C GLU A 50 -12.85 -5.46 -15.32
N ARG A 51 -12.87 -4.69 -16.42
CA ARG A 51 -12.74 -5.24 -17.79
C ARG A 51 -11.29 -5.33 -18.28
N GLY A 52 -10.32 -4.92 -17.48
CA GLY A 52 -8.90 -4.89 -17.87
C GLY A 52 -8.52 -3.75 -18.82
N VAL A 53 -9.43 -2.80 -19.10
CA VAL A 53 -9.14 -1.63 -19.93
C VAL A 53 -8.20 -0.66 -19.20
N THR A 54 -8.26 -0.63 -17.88
CA THR A 54 -7.39 0.19 -17.04
C THR A 54 -6.52 -0.72 -16.19
N ALA A 55 -5.24 -0.82 -16.54
CA ALA A 55 -4.23 -1.58 -15.80
C ALA A 55 -3.46 -0.73 -14.78
N THR A 56 -3.54 0.61 -14.87
CA THR A 56 -2.84 1.54 -13.98
C THR A 56 -3.78 2.63 -13.49
N LEU A 57 -3.77 2.87 -12.18
CA LEU A 57 -4.66 3.78 -11.47
C LEU A 57 -3.95 5.07 -11.08
N ARG A 58 -4.72 6.15 -11.05
CA ARG A 58 -4.26 7.40 -10.42
C ARG A 58 -4.17 7.21 -8.90
N PRO A 59 -3.24 7.88 -8.19
CA PRO A 59 -3.04 7.70 -6.74
C PRO A 59 -4.31 7.83 -5.90
N LYS A 60 -5.17 8.82 -6.21
CA LYS A 60 -6.47 9.01 -5.53
C LYS A 60 -7.40 7.82 -5.70
N ALA A 61 -7.50 7.27 -6.92
CA ALA A 61 -8.34 6.11 -7.19
C ALA A 61 -7.78 4.84 -6.52
N ARG A 62 -6.45 4.68 -6.51
CA ARG A 62 -5.78 3.57 -5.84
C ARG A 62 -6.06 3.57 -4.33
N GLY A 63 -5.85 4.71 -3.67
CA GLY A 63 -6.11 4.85 -2.24
C GLY A 63 -7.60 4.67 -1.89
N GLY A 64 -8.50 5.21 -2.71
CA GLY A 64 -9.95 5.05 -2.53
C GLY A 64 -10.38 3.58 -2.64
N LEU A 65 -9.87 2.85 -3.64
CA LEU A 65 -10.16 1.43 -3.81
C LEU A 65 -9.58 0.58 -2.68
N ALA A 66 -8.33 0.83 -2.29
CA ALA A 66 -7.67 0.11 -1.19
C ALA A 66 -8.49 0.22 0.10
N ARG A 67 -8.87 1.45 0.46
CA ARG A 67 -9.72 1.72 1.63
C ARG A 67 -11.08 1.04 1.54
N SER A 68 -11.74 1.12 0.38
CA SER A 68 -13.08 0.55 0.18
C SER A 68 -13.10 -0.97 0.23
N LEU A 69 -12.02 -1.58 -0.24
CA LEU A 69 -11.81 -3.02 -0.20
C LEU A 69 -11.14 -3.47 1.10
N GLY A 70 -10.81 -2.55 2.01
CA GLY A 70 -10.16 -2.87 3.29
C GLY A 70 -8.84 -3.60 3.14
N VAL A 71 -8.06 -3.27 2.11
CA VAL A 71 -6.74 -3.83 1.83
C VAL A 71 -5.69 -2.72 1.83
N GLY A 72 -4.43 -3.10 2.04
CA GLY A 72 -3.31 -2.17 1.90
C GLY A 72 -3.11 -1.72 0.46
N ILE A 73 -2.62 -0.49 0.28
CA ILE A 73 -2.46 0.10 -1.06
C ILE A 73 -1.46 -0.69 -1.91
N GLU A 74 -0.43 -1.23 -1.27
CA GLU A 74 0.58 -2.10 -1.85
C GLU A 74 0.00 -3.34 -2.52
N TYR A 75 -1.10 -3.90 -2.02
CA TYR A 75 -1.73 -5.04 -2.69
C TYR A 75 -2.35 -4.68 -4.03
N ILE A 76 -2.93 -3.47 -4.13
CA ILE A 76 -3.39 -2.95 -5.42
C ILE A 76 -2.20 -2.70 -6.34
N GLU A 77 -1.10 -2.16 -5.82
CA GLU A 77 0.11 -1.95 -6.65
C GLU A 77 0.76 -3.26 -7.12
N ALA A 78 0.73 -4.31 -6.31
CA ALA A 78 1.17 -5.65 -6.69
C ALA A 78 0.33 -6.17 -7.86
N ALA A 79 -1.00 -6.05 -7.75
CA ALA A 79 -1.93 -6.46 -8.79
C ALA A 79 -1.81 -5.61 -10.08
N GLU A 80 -1.47 -4.31 -9.98
CA GLU A 80 -1.15 -3.44 -11.12
C GLU A 80 0.11 -3.93 -11.86
N ARG A 81 1.12 -4.37 -11.11
CA ARG A 81 2.42 -4.82 -11.65
C ARG A 81 2.46 -6.31 -11.99
N GLY A 82 1.45 -7.09 -11.60
CA GLY A 82 1.45 -8.55 -11.73
C GLY A 82 2.51 -9.25 -10.87
N VAL A 83 2.94 -8.63 -9.77
CA VAL A 83 3.96 -9.17 -8.85
C VAL A 83 3.31 -9.67 -7.56
N GLU A 84 3.89 -10.68 -6.91
CA GLU A 84 3.36 -11.19 -5.65
C GLU A 84 3.38 -10.12 -4.55
N ALA A 85 2.32 -10.09 -3.73
CA ALA A 85 2.18 -9.13 -2.63
C ALA A 85 3.34 -9.17 -1.62
N VAL A 86 3.95 -10.36 -1.46
CA VAL A 86 5.11 -10.61 -0.59
C VAL A 86 6.34 -9.78 -1.04
N SER A 87 6.42 -9.43 -2.32
CA SER A 87 7.51 -8.59 -2.85
C SER A 87 7.34 -7.09 -2.54
N LEU A 88 6.22 -6.66 -1.94
CA LEU A 88 5.93 -5.26 -1.63
C LEU A 88 5.87 -4.92 -0.14
N THR A 89 6.04 -5.90 0.74
CA THR A 89 6.36 -5.65 2.15
C THR A 89 7.81 -5.20 2.27
N GLY A 90 8.13 -4.08 1.61
CA GLY A 90 9.39 -3.39 1.81
C GLY A 90 9.51 -2.99 3.29
N VAL A 91 10.74 -2.97 3.77
CA VAL A 91 11.12 -2.49 5.08
C VAL A 91 10.42 -1.14 5.35
N LYS A 92 9.58 -1.11 6.39
CA LYS A 92 9.03 0.14 6.93
C LYS A 92 9.93 0.67 8.04
N LEU A 93 10.12 1.99 8.07
CA LEU A 93 10.81 2.67 9.16
C LEU A 93 10.10 3.97 9.52
N CYS A 94 10.15 4.35 10.80
CA CYS A 94 9.72 5.67 11.23
C CYS A 94 10.90 6.66 11.15
N PRO A 95 10.82 7.76 10.39
CA PRO A 95 11.94 8.69 10.23
C PRO A 95 12.28 9.45 11.51
N ASN A 96 11.39 9.44 12.52
CA ASN A 96 11.61 10.10 13.81
C ASN A 96 12.07 9.12 14.89
N CYS A 97 11.39 7.97 15.01
CA CYS A 97 11.63 7.01 16.09
C CYS A 97 12.69 5.96 15.79
N TRP A 98 12.99 5.68 14.52
CA TRP A 98 13.96 4.64 14.18
C TRP A 98 15.40 5.04 14.56
N VAL A 99 16.16 4.06 15.03
CA VAL A 99 17.58 4.16 15.33
C VAL A 99 18.35 3.31 14.31
N PRO A 100 19.27 3.89 13.52
CA PRO A 100 20.02 3.14 12.54
C PRO A 100 20.78 1.95 13.14
N GLY A 101 20.69 0.79 12.49
CA GLY A 101 21.34 -0.43 12.93
C GLY A 101 20.56 -1.22 13.99
N THR A 102 19.43 -0.72 14.48
CA THR A 102 18.52 -1.50 15.33
C THR A 102 17.44 -2.16 14.49
N GLU A 103 16.90 -3.26 15.01
CA GLU A 103 15.68 -3.83 14.46
C GLU A 103 14.52 -2.82 14.56
N PRO A 104 13.60 -2.83 13.59
CA PRO A 104 12.40 -2.02 13.61
C PRO A 104 11.45 -2.53 14.71
N GLN A 105 10.51 -1.68 15.10
CA GLN A 105 9.42 -2.14 15.95
C GLN A 105 8.59 -3.20 15.20
N PRO A 106 8.24 -4.35 15.80
CA PRO A 106 7.47 -5.40 15.14
C PRO A 106 6.16 -4.89 14.53
N MET A 107 5.51 -3.92 15.17
CA MET A 107 4.28 -3.30 14.66
C MET A 107 4.48 -2.60 13.32
N TRP A 108 5.67 -2.07 13.02
CA TRP A 108 5.94 -1.46 11.72
C TRP A 108 6.01 -2.50 10.60
N LEU A 109 6.26 -3.76 10.93
CA LEU A 109 6.29 -4.87 9.96
C LEU A 109 4.88 -5.31 9.57
N ASP A 110 3.86 -4.95 10.35
CA ASP A 110 2.48 -5.20 9.97
C ASP A 110 2.15 -4.41 8.69
N LEU A 111 1.54 -5.12 7.75
CA LEU A 111 1.13 -4.56 6.46
C LEU A 111 0.22 -3.34 6.63
N ARG A 112 -0.70 -3.39 7.59
CA ARG A 112 -1.71 -2.34 7.86
C ARG A 112 -1.14 -1.14 8.60
N SER A 113 0.10 -1.23 9.11
CA SER A 113 0.75 -0.11 9.76
C SER A 113 1.20 0.92 8.74
N HIS A 114 0.46 2.03 8.66
CA HIS A 114 0.83 3.21 7.88
C HIS A 114 1.53 4.28 8.72
N PHE A 115 1.30 4.28 10.04
CA PHE A 115 1.81 5.28 10.96
C PHE A 115 2.56 4.63 12.13
N CYS A 116 3.57 5.33 12.65
CA CYS A 116 4.30 4.90 13.83
C CYS A 116 3.41 4.99 15.07
N PHE A 117 3.24 3.89 15.79
CA PHE A 117 2.45 3.84 17.02
C PHE A 117 3.03 4.72 18.14
N ALA A 118 4.33 5.01 18.12
CA ALA A 118 4.98 5.80 19.16
C ALA A 118 4.84 7.32 18.96
N CYS A 119 4.92 7.81 17.72
CA CYS A 119 4.94 9.26 17.43
C CYS A 119 3.89 9.72 16.40
N GLY A 120 3.07 8.83 15.86
CA GLY A 120 2.06 9.14 14.84
C GLY A 120 2.61 9.54 13.47
N THR A 121 3.93 9.58 13.27
CA THR A 121 4.54 9.92 11.98
C THR A 121 4.31 8.80 10.97
N GLU A 122 4.01 9.15 9.71
CA GLU A 122 3.86 8.18 8.62
C GLU A 122 5.14 7.36 8.44
N LEU A 123 4.98 6.04 8.27
CA LEU A 123 6.08 5.12 8.07
C LEU A 123 6.58 5.22 6.63
N LEU A 124 7.90 5.29 6.47
CA LEU A 124 8.54 5.26 5.17
C LEU A 124 8.78 3.82 4.75
N ASN A 125 8.33 3.47 3.54
CA ASN A 125 8.73 2.26 2.82
C ASN A 125 9.58 2.58 1.58
N ARG A 126 9.76 3.87 1.28
CA ARG A 126 10.52 4.41 0.15
C ARG A 126 11.36 5.60 0.60
N CYS A 127 12.47 5.83 -0.08
CA CYS A 127 13.27 7.03 0.10
C CYS A 127 12.49 8.26 -0.37
N ILE A 128 12.33 9.28 0.47
CA ILE A 128 11.71 10.56 0.06
C ILE A 128 12.58 11.27 -0.99
N GLY A 129 13.89 11.02 -0.96
CA GLY A 129 14.86 11.64 -1.85
C GLY A 129 14.78 11.21 -3.31
N CYS A 130 14.62 9.91 -3.57
CA CYS A 130 14.66 9.33 -4.92
C CYS A 130 13.48 8.39 -5.23
N GLY A 131 12.60 8.09 -4.28
CA GLY A 131 11.45 7.18 -4.45
C GLY A 131 11.78 5.68 -4.37
N GLU A 132 13.06 5.31 -4.26
CA GLU A 132 13.48 3.91 -4.23
C GLU A 132 12.96 3.18 -2.99
N ALA A 133 12.62 1.89 -3.13
CA ALA A 133 12.19 1.07 -2.01
C ALA A 133 13.30 0.95 -0.96
N ILE A 134 12.92 0.99 0.32
CA ILE A 134 13.89 0.79 1.38
C ILE A 134 14.18 -0.71 1.48
N ALA A 135 15.44 -1.09 1.25
CA ALA A 135 15.85 -2.49 1.19
C ALA A 135 16.27 -3.06 2.55
N SER A 136 16.61 -2.22 3.54
CA SER A 136 17.11 -2.69 4.84
C SER A 136 17.00 -1.65 5.95
N TRP A 137 16.76 -2.09 7.19
CA TRP A 137 16.84 -1.27 8.42
C TRP A 137 18.28 -1.04 8.91
N ARG A 138 19.27 -1.66 8.27
CA ARG A 138 20.68 -1.55 8.71
C ARG A 138 21.31 -0.21 8.34
N PHE A 139 20.87 0.40 7.25
CA PHE A 139 21.55 1.55 6.66
C PHE A 139 20.82 2.85 6.96
N ARG A 140 21.53 3.83 7.54
CA ARG A 140 21.03 5.19 7.84
C ARG A 140 20.63 5.98 6.58
N PHE A 141 21.31 5.70 5.47
CA PHE A 141 21.22 6.47 4.22
C PHE A 141 20.73 5.57 3.08
N CYS A 142 20.06 6.20 2.11
CA CYS A 142 19.70 5.53 0.87
C CYS A 142 20.96 5.15 0.09
N PRO A 143 21.13 3.88 -0.32
CA PRO A 143 22.32 3.45 -1.05
C PRO A 143 22.40 4.03 -2.47
N LEU A 144 21.28 4.52 -3.03
CA LEU A 144 21.25 5.11 -4.36
C LEU A 144 21.49 6.63 -4.37
N CYS A 145 20.80 7.39 -3.50
CA CYS A 145 20.89 8.86 -3.53
C CYS A 145 21.65 9.48 -2.35
N GLY A 146 22.12 8.67 -1.40
CA GLY A 146 22.90 9.13 -0.24
C GLY A 146 22.11 9.93 0.81
N LYS A 147 20.83 10.25 0.57
CA LYS A 147 20.00 11.01 1.52
C LYS A 147 19.66 10.16 2.76
N PRO A 148 19.67 10.75 3.97
CA PRO A 148 19.35 10.04 5.20
C PRO A 148 17.85 9.71 5.26
N TYR A 149 17.48 8.56 5.79
CA TYR A 149 16.06 8.26 6.04
C TYR A 149 15.53 8.99 7.29
N LYS A 150 16.40 9.23 8.27
CA LYS A 150 16.04 9.89 9.54
C LYS A 150 15.85 11.39 9.36
N GLY A 151 14.83 11.96 10.00
CA GLY A 151 14.51 13.39 9.96
C GLY A 151 13.81 13.83 8.67
N GLN A 152 13.44 12.90 7.79
CA GLN A 152 12.64 13.18 6.60
C GLN A 152 11.20 12.73 6.86
N SER A 153 10.31 13.66 7.18
CA SER A 153 8.87 13.40 7.24
C SER A 153 8.18 14.00 6.02
N GLN A 154 7.29 13.25 5.37
CA GLN A 154 6.39 13.86 4.40
C GLN A 154 5.52 14.88 5.15
N ALA A 155 5.55 16.14 4.72
CA ALA A 155 4.64 17.14 5.25
C ALA A 155 3.22 16.63 5.03
N THR A 156 2.49 16.39 6.12
CA THR A 156 1.10 15.96 6.05
C THR A 156 0.32 17.15 5.54
N THR A 157 0.08 17.22 4.23
CA THR A 157 -0.89 18.16 3.66
C THR A 157 -2.26 17.68 4.16
N ARG A 158 -2.68 18.21 5.31
CA ARG A 158 -4.06 18.14 5.79
C ARG A 158 -4.91 18.93 4.79
N ALA A 159 -5.68 18.19 3.98
CA ALA A 159 -6.82 18.73 3.24
C ALA A 159 -8.07 18.61 4.12
#